data_AF-A0A956I476-F1
#
_entry.id   AF-A0A956I476-F1
#
_cell.length_a   1.000
_cell.length_b   1.000
_cell.length_c   1.000
_cell.angle_alpha   90.00
_cell.angle_beta   90.00
_cell.angle_gamma   90.00
#
_symmetry.space_group_name_H-M   'P 1'
#
loop_
_entity.id
_entity.type
_entity.pdbx_description
1 polymer ?
#
loop_
_entity_poly.entity_id
_entity_poly.type
_entity_poly.pdbx_seq_one_letter_code
_entity_poly.pdbx_strand_id
1 'polypeptide(L)'
;MAGASFDPGGFFEFDLASGAVHARGAGRVLILSDSVVAPLVSAAVGNGDLTSVRKLGRELGESVARDLGGSALELPVEGVLEAAAGILSVMGWGRLRIDRWGDALVASLEQIPRLDDDHLGVAALLGGLFSSLSDREIACVPVSAEGHFLLVDPSVAQKVWKWSRAGDDIAAIVGRLAPAEAS
;
A
#
# COMPACT_ATOMS: atom_id res chain seq x y z
N MET A 1 3.37 28.09 -5.16
CA MET A 1 2.90 27.59 -3.85
C MET A 1 3.84 26.48 -3.45
N ALA A 2 4.55 26.62 -2.33
CA ALA A 2 5.32 25.51 -1.79
C ALA A 2 4.31 24.41 -1.41
N GLY A 3 4.31 23.30 -2.15
CA GLY A 3 3.45 22.16 -1.85
C GLY A 3 3.78 21.68 -0.45
N ALA A 4 2.76 21.35 0.34
CA ALA A 4 2.96 20.70 1.62
C ALA A 4 3.66 19.35 1.36
N SER A 5 4.98 19.34 1.52
CA SER A 5 5.79 18.12 1.45
C SER A 5 5.66 17.39 2.78
N PHE A 6 5.57 16.06 2.74
CA PHE A 6 5.55 15.25 3.95
C PHE A 6 6.83 15.47 4.78
N ASP A 7 6.69 15.89 6.04
CA ASP A 7 7.82 16.04 6.97
C ASP A 7 7.93 14.82 7.90
N PRO A 8 8.95 13.94 7.70
CA PRO A 8 9.17 12.77 8.54
C PRO A 8 9.79 13.11 9.90
N GLY A 9 10.50 14.24 10.04
CA GLY A 9 11.37 14.54 11.19
C GLY A 9 10.64 14.72 12.52
N GLY A 10 9.35 15.01 12.47
CA GLY A 10 8.47 15.16 13.64
C GLY A 10 7.29 14.20 13.65
N PHE A 11 7.35 13.08 12.91
CA PHE A 11 6.20 12.20 12.81
C PHE A 11 5.91 11.44 14.12
N PHE A 12 6.95 11.08 14.88
CA PHE A 12 6.81 10.41 16.18
C PHE A 12 7.31 11.29 17.33
N GLU A 13 6.52 11.32 18.40
CA GLU A 13 6.90 11.89 19.70
C GLU A 13 7.13 10.75 20.70
N PHE A 14 8.31 10.74 21.30
CA PHE A 14 8.71 9.74 22.29
C PHE A 14 8.59 10.33 23.69
N ASP A 15 7.56 9.93 24.42
CA ASP A 15 7.42 10.22 25.85
C ASP A 15 8.09 9.12 26.66
N LEU A 16 9.38 9.32 26.95
CA LEU A 16 10.18 8.39 27.72
C LEU A 16 9.75 8.30 29.19
N ALA A 17 9.07 9.32 29.73
CA ALA A 17 8.63 9.32 31.11
C ALA A 17 7.43 8.39 31.31
N SER A 18 6.52 8.33 30.33
CA SER A 18 5.38 7.41 30.35
C SER A 18 5.60 6.10 29.59
N GLY A 19 6.71 5.96 28.87
CA GLY A 19 7.00 4.81 28.03
C GLY A 19 6.04 4.71 26.83
N ALA A 20 5.61 5.86 26.30
CA ALA A 20 4.67 5.95 25.20
C ALA A 20 5.30 6.58 23.96
N VAL A 21 4.81 6.17 22.79
CA VAL A 21 5.12 6.81 21.52
C VAL A 21 3.79 7.26 20.91
N HIS A 22 3.75 8.49 20.42
CA HIS A 22 2.59 9.05 19.75
C HIS A 22 2.97 9.41 18.31
N ALA A 23 2.07 9.14 17.37
CA ALA A 23 2.24 9.58 15.99
C ALA A 23 1.46 10.87 15.75
N ARG A 24 2.03 11.79 14.96
CA ARG A 24 1.40 13.06 14.59
C ARG A 24 0.04 12.81 13.93
N GLY A 25 -1.01 13.47 14.43
CA GLY A 25 -2.37 13.31 13.89
C GLY A 25 -3.02 11.95 14.17
N ALA A 26 -2.35 11.09 14.92
CA ALA A 26 -2.82 9.78 15.33
C ALA A 26 -2.73 9.62 16.86
N GLY A 27 -3.13 8.44 17.35
CA GLY A 27 -3.06 8.10 18.77
C GLY A 27 -1.68 7.58 19.19
N ARG A 28 -1.66 6.95 20.36
CA ARG A 28 -0.53 6.14 20.82
C ARG A 28 -0.25 5.01 19.83
N VAL A 29 1.02 4.81 19.49
CA VAL A 29 1.50 3.74 18.62
C VAL A 29 2.32 2.72 19.39
N LEU A 30 2.39 1.51 18.84
CA LEU A 30 3.24 0.42 19.33
C LEU A 30 4.21 0.03 18.22
N ILE A 31 5.49 -0.13 18.58
CA ILE A 31 6.51 -0.64 17.68
C ILE A 31 6.55 -2.15 17.84
N LEU A 32 6.24 -2.87 16.76
CA LEU A 32 6.23 -4.33 16.72
C LEU A 32 7.28 -4.81 15.72
N SER A 33 7.95 -5.91 16.05
CA SER A 33 8.73 -6.64 15.04
C SER A 33 7.77 -7.32 14.06
N ASP A 34 8.16 -7.35 12.79
CA ASP A 34 7.48 -8.12 11.75
C ASP A 34 7.28 -9.59 12.15
N SER A 35 8.23 -10.22 12.83
CA SER A 35 8.13 -11.60 13.35
C SER A 35 6.95 -11.82 14.31
N VAL A 36 6.46 -10.77 14.97
CA VAL A 36 5.27 -10.84 15.86
C VAL A 36 3.98 -10.72 15.06
N VAL A 37 4.00 -9.93 13.98
CA VAL A 37 2.82 -9.65 13.13
C VAL A 37 2.63 -10.73 12.06
N ALA A 38 3.72 -11.30 11.54
CA ALA A 38 3.72 -12.26 10.45
C ALA A 38 2.83 -13.48 10.68
N PRO A 39 2.82 -14.14 11.86
CA PRO A 39 1.92 -15.28 12.08
C PRO A 39 0.43 -14.91 12.01
N LEU A 40 0.06 -13.69 12.43
CA LEU A 40 -1.32 -13.21 12.37
C LEU A 40 -1.76 -12.97 10.93
N VAL A 41 -0.88 -12.35 10.12
CA VAL A 41 -1.12 -12.11 8.70
C VAL A 41 -1.14 -13.42 7.93
N SER A 42 -0.19 -14.32 8.18
CA SER A 42 -0.12 -15.64 7.55
C SER A 42 -1.38 -16.48 7.85
N ALA A 43 -1.91 -16.42 9.08
CA ALA A 43 -3.18 -17.07 9.42
C ALA A 43 -4.38 -16.46 8.66
N ALA A 44 -4.41 -15.13 8.52
CA ALA A 44 -5.43 -14.43 7.74
C ALA A 44 -5.38 -14.81 6.25
N VAL A 45 -4.17 -14.91 5.67
CA VAL A 45 -3.95 -15.42 4.29
C VAL A 45 -4.44 -16.85 4.15
N GLY A 46 -4.05 -17.75 5.05
CA GLY A 46 -4.45 -19.17 5.01
C GLY A 46 -5.97 -19.38 5.12
N ASN A 47 -6.66 -18.49 5.83
CA ASN A 47 -8.12 -18.50 5.95
C ASN A 47 -8.83 -17.74 4.81
N GLY A 48 -8.09 -17.06 3.94
CA GLY A 48 -8.64 -16.25 2.86
C GLY A 48 -9.34 -14.96 3.30
N ASP A 49 -9.11 -14.49 4.54
CA ASP A 49 -9.72 -13.27 5.07
C ASP A 49 -8.66 -12.23 5.47
N LEU A 50 -8.34 -11.35 4.52
CA LEU A 50 -7.43 -10.22 4.71
C LEU A 50 -8.15 -8.91 5.06
N THR A 51 -9.43 -8.97 5.47
CA THR A 51 -10.26 -7.77 5.71
C THR A 51 -9.63 -6.84 6.74
N SER A 52 -9.06 -7.38 7.82
CA SER A 52 -8.42 -6.57 8.87
C SER A 52 -7.16 -5.86 8.37
N VAL A 53 -6.35 -6.53 7.54
CA VAL A 53 -5.15 -5.93 6.94
C VAL A 53 -5.53 -4.85 5.93
N ARG A 54 -6.60 -5.08 5.16
CA ARG A 54 -7.16 -4.08 4.24
C ARG A 54 -7.71 -2.86 4.97
N LYS A 55 -8.37 -3.04 6.11
CA LYS A 55 -8.83 -1.93 6.96
C LYS A 55 -7.66 -1.12 7.49
N LEU A 56 -6.58 -1.77 7.93
CA LEU A 56 -5.35 -1.08 8.33
C LEU A 56 -4.79 -0.22 7.18
N GLY A 57 -4.80 -0.73 5.95
CA GLY A 57 -4.45 0.05 4.76
C GLY A 57 -5.28 1.31 4.59
N ARG A 58 -6.61 1.22 4.78
CA ARG A 58 -7.50 2.39 4.70
C ARG A 58 -7.17 3.45 5.74
N GLU A 59 -6.93 3.04 6.99
CA GLU A 59 -6.53 3.95 8.07
C GLU A 59 -5.24 4.71 7.73
N LEU A 60 -4.29 4.04 7.04
CA LEU A 60 -3.08 4.71 6.57
C LEU A 60 -3.38 5.77 5.50
N GLY A 61 -4.28 5.52 4.55
CA GLY A 61 -4.64 6.54 3.56
C GLY A 61 -5.53 7.65 4.10
N GLU A 62 -6.35 7.37 5.11
CA GLU A 62 -7.02 8.42 5.89
C GLU A 62 -6.00 9.28 6.66
N SER A 63 -4.91 8.68 7.15
CA SER A 63 -3.78 9.44 7.71
C SER A 63 -3.11 10.34 6.68
N VAL A 64 -2.95 9.88 5.43
CA VAL A 64 -2.42 10.71 4.33
C VAL A 64 -3.34 11.91 4.07
N ALA A 65 -4.65 11.69 3.93
CA ALA A 65 -5.60 12.77 3.70
C ALA A 65 -5.60 13.80 4.85
N ARG A 66 -5.51 13.34 6.11
CA ARG A 66 -5.39 14.22 7.28
C ARG A 66 -4.10 15.05 7.26
N ASP A 67 -2.96 14.45 6.95
CA ASP A 67 -1.67 15.15 6.92
C ASP A 67 -1.63 16.21 5.81
N LEU A 68 -2.30 15.94 4.67
CA LEU A 68 -2.44 16.89 3.57
C LEU A 68 -3.52 17.96 3.80
N GLY A 69 -4.29 17.87 4.88
CA GLY A 69 -5.27 18.88 5.27
C GLY A 69 -6.55 18.91 4.42
N GLY A 70 -6.91 17.82 3.73
CA GLY A 70 -8.07 17.79 2.85
C GLY A 70 -8.32 16.45 2.17
N SER A 71 -9.26 16.43 1.23
CA SER A 71 -9.54 15.24 0.43
C SER A 71 -8.38 14.95 -0.52
N ALA A 72 -7.91 13.70 -0.55
CA ALA A 72 -6.88 13.26 -1.50
C ALA A 72 -7.31 13.49 -2.97
N LEU A 73 -8.61 13.49 -3.25
CA LEU A 73 -9.17 13.71 -4.58
C LEU A 73 -9.06 15.15 -5.09
N GLU A 74 -8.86 16.11 -4.18
CA GLU A 74 -8.77 17.54 -4.51
C GLU A 74 -7.32 18.02 -4.66
N LEU A 75 -6.37 17.12 -4.42
CA LEU A 75 -4.94 17.43 -4.38
C LEU A 75 -4.21 16.87 -5.61
N PRO A 76 -3.06 17.45 -6.00
CA PRO A 76 -2.21 16.90 -7.05
C PRO A 76 -1.79 15.46 -6.73
N VAL A 77 -1.89 14.57 -7.72
CA VAL A 77 -1.61 13.14 -7.55
C VAL A 77 -0.18 12.90 -7.04
N GLU A 78 0.79 13.67 -7.51
CA GLU A 78 2.18 13.55 -7.08
C GLU A 78 2.34 13.80 -5.58
N GLY A 79 1.65 14.81 -5.05
CA GLY A 79 1.68 15.12 -3.61
C GLY A 79 0.99 14.05 -2.76
N VAL A 80 -0.11 13.46 -3.25
CA VAL A 80 -0.80 12.36 -2.58
C VAL A 80 0.09 11.11 -2.53
N LEU A 81 0.74 10.77 -3.63
CA LEU A 81 1.64 9.62 -3.71
C LEU A 81 2.91 9.82 -2.88
N GLU A 82 3.46 11.04 -2.85
CA GLU A 82 4.61 11.38 -1.99
C GLU A 82 4.25 11.22 -0.51
N ALA A 83 3.09 11.73 -0.07
CA ALA A 83 2.63 11.56 1.30
C ALA A 83 2.32 10.10 1.66
N ALA A 84 1.74 9.33 0.73
CA ALA A 84 1.52 7.89 0.91
C ALA A 84 2.84 7.12 1.07
N ALA A 85 3.85 7.45 0.26
CA ALA A 85 5.19 6.88 0.40
C ALA A 85 5.85 7.27 1.72
N GLY A 86 5.68 8.52 2.15
CA GLY A 86 6.13 9.02 3.45
C GLY A 86 5.52 8.24 4.61
N ILE A 87 4.19 8.10 4.63
CA ILE A 87 3.46 7.38 5.69
C ILE A 87 3.84 5.91 5.75
N LEU A 88 3.93 5.20 4.62
CA LEU A 88 4.38 3.81 4.61
C LEU A 88 5.80 3.68 5.15
N SER A 89 6.69 4.60 4.78
CA SER A 89 8.09 4.58 5.21
C SER A 89 8.23 4.81 6.71
N VAL A 90 7.58 5.83 7.27
CA VAL A 90 7.67 6.11 8.72
C VAL A 90 6.97 5.05 9.56
N MET A 91 5.90 4.44 9.04
CA MET A 91 5.18 3.36 9.73
C MET A 91 5.86 1.99 9.58
N GLY A 92 7.00 1.91 8.88
CA GLY A 92 7.80 0.69 8.78
C GLY A 92 7.29 -0.35 7.77
N TRP A 93 6.42 0.05 6.84
CA TRP A 93 5.90 -0.84 5.79
C TRP A 93 6.83 -0.96 4.58
N GLY A 94 7.84 -0.10 4.49
CA GLY A 94 8.80 -0.06 3.39
C GLY A 94 8.70 1.22 2.58
N ARG A 95 9.53 1.31 1.53
CA ARG A 95 9.62 2.49 0.66
C ARG A 95 8.81 2.28 -0.60
N LEU A 96 7.74 3.04 -0.76
CA LEU A 96 6.83 2.95 -1.90
C LEU A 96 7.36 3.77 -3.09
N ARG A 97 7.30 3.18 -4.28
CA ARG A 97 7.44 3.86 -5.57
C ARG A 97 6.28 3.44 -6.46
N ILE A 98 5.80 4.36 -7.29
CA ILE A 98 4.72 4.10 -8.26
C ILE A 98 5.27 4.34 -9.66
N ASP A 99 5.13 3.34 -10.52
CA ASP A 99 5.48 3.40 -11.93
C ASP A 99 4.24 3.29 -12.80
N ARG A 100 4.25 4.04 -13.91
CA ARG A 100 3.23 3.93 -14.95
C ARG A 100 3.74 3.05 -16.09
N TRP A 101 2.97 2.02 -16.41
CA TRP A 101 3.20 1.09 -17.52
C TRP A 101 2.03 1.19 -18.50
N GLY A 102 2.10 2.15 -19.43
CA GLY A 102 0.95 2.49 -20.27
C GLY A 102 -0.20 3.04 -19.42
N ASP A 103 -1.34 2.35 -19.39
CA ASP A 103 -2.49 2.70 -18.53
C ASP A 103 -2.52 1.96 -17.19
N ALA A 104 -1.55 1.08 -16.95
CA ALA A 104 -1.42 0.37 -15.68
C ALA A 104 -0.53 1.14 -14.68
N LEU A 105 -0.86 1.01 -13.40
CA LEU A 105 -0.04 1.47 -12.29
C LEU A 105 0.57 0.27 -11.57
N VAL A 106 1.88 0.33 -11.34
CA VAL A 106 2.64 -0.67 -10.60
C VAL A 106 3.23 -0.01 -9.37
N ALA A 107 2.93 -0.54 -8.19
CA ALA A 107 3.63 -0.19 -6.97
C ALA A 107 4.84 -1.10 -6.77
N SER A 108 6.00 -0.51 -6.54
CA SER A 108 7.18 -1.20 -6.00
C SER A 108 7.30 -0.83 -4.52
N LEU A 109 7.53 -1.83 -3.66
CA LEU A 109 7.81 -1.59 -2.25
C LEU A 109 9.18 -2.19 -1.94
N GLU A 110 10.11 -1.36 -1.47
CA GLU A 110 11.41 -1.82 -1.00
C GLU A 110 11.40 -2.00 0.52
N GLN A 111 12.27 -2.89 1.03
CA GLN A 111 12.37 -3.19 2.47
C GLN A 111 11.03 -3.66 3.08
N ILE A 112 10.31 -4.48 2.31
CA ILE A 112 9.00 -5.04 2.69
C ILE A 112 9.14 -5.90 3.96
N PRO A 113 8.25 -5.74 4.96
CA PRO A 113 8.19 -6.66 6.10
C PRO A 113 7.79 -8.06 5.65
N ARG A 114 8.45 -9.09 6.18
CA ARG A 114 8.18 -10.49 5.81
C ARG A 114 6.96 -11.01 6.58
N LEU A 115 5.76 -10.80 6.05
CA LEU A 115 4.50 -11.16 6.72
C LEU A 115 3.91 -12.50 6.26
N ASP A 116 4.11 -12.82 4.98
CA ASP A 116 3.68 -14.04 4.31
C ASP A 116 4.56 -14.27 3.08
N ASP A 117 4.59 -15.50 2.55
CA ASP A 117 5.49 -15.88 1.46
C ASP A 117 5.16 -15.22 0.12
N ASP A 118 3.89 -14.85 -0.05
CA ASP A 118 3.32 -14.43 -1.34
C ASP A 118 3.03 -12.93 -1.40
N HIS A 119 3.40 -12.17 -0.36
CA HIS A 119 3.12 -10.75 -0.16
C HIS A 119 1.62 -10.39 -0.20
N LEU A 120 0.73 -11.34 0.06
CA LEU A 120 -0.72 -11.13 0.02
C LEU A 120 -1.19 -10.18 1.12
N GLY A 121 -0.57 -10.23 2.30
CA GLY A 121 -0.86 -9.29 3.38
C GLY A 121 -0.52 -7.85 3.00
N VAL A 122 0.68 -7.65 2.44
CA VAL A 122 1.12 -6.33 1.96
C VAL A 122 0.25 -5.84 0.81
N ALA A 123 -0.13 -6.73 -0.11
CA ALA A 123 -1.06 -6.42 -1.19
C ALA A 123 -2.44 -5.97 -0.67
N ALA A 124 -2.98 -6.63 0.36
CA ALA A 124 -4.23 -6.21 0.98
C ALA A 124 -4.12 -4.84 1.66
N LEU A 125 -2.99 -4.57 2.32
CA LEU A 125 -2.70 -3.26 2.92
C LEU A 125 -2.63 -2.16 1.87
N LEU A 126 -1.87 -2.35 0.79
CA LEU A 126 -1.78 -1.40 -0.32
C LEU A 126 -3.13 -1.21 -1.00
N GLY A 127 -3.90 -2.28 -1.20
CA GLY A 127 -5.26 -2.18 -1.75
C GLY A 127 -6.18 -1.32 -0.88
N GLY A 128 -6.11 -1.46 0.44
CA GLY A 128 -6.81 -0.59 1.39
C GLY A 128 -6.39 0.87 1.29
N LEU A 129 -5.06 1.11 1.27
CA LEU A 129 -4.46 2.43 1.14
C LEU A 129 -4.94 3.14 -0.14
N PHE A 130 -4.73 2.55 -1.32
CA PHE A 130 -5.13 3.20 -2.57
C PHE A 130 -6.65 3.31 -2.74
N SER A 131 -7.43 2.39 -2.15
CA SER A 131 -8.89 2.53 -2.14
C SER A 131 -9.36 3.72 -1.29
N SER A 132 -8.62 4.09 -0.23
CA SER A 132 -8.96 5.27 0.58
C SER A 132 -8.46 6.59 -0.01
N LEU A 133 -7.44 6.54 -0.87
CA LEU A 133 -6.89 7.70 -1.58
C LEU A 133 -7.58 7.96 -2.92
N SER A 134 -8.49 7.08 -3.34
CA SER A 134 -9.28 7.21 -4.55
C SER A 134 -10.77 7.08 -4.23
N ASP A 135 -11.61 7.35 -5.22
CA ASP A 135 -13.06 7.13 -5.17
C ASP A 135 -13.46 5.72 -5.62
N ARG A 136 -12.47 4.82 -5.78
CA ARG A 136 -12.65 3.47 -6.33
C ARG A 136 -12.09 2.41 -5.40
N GLU A 137 -12.71 1.24 -5.43
CA GLU A 137 -12.08 0.03 -4.88
C GLU A 137 -10.87 -0.37 -5.73
N ILE A 138 -9.72 -0.50 -5.09
CA ILE A 138 -8.46 -0.93 -5.70
C ILE A 138 -8.03 -2.26 -5.08
N ALA A 139 -7.74 -3.23 -5.95
CA ALA A 139 -7.01 -4.43 -5.56
C ALA A 139 -5.55 -4.28 -5.99
N CYS A 140 -4.62 -4.57 -5.08
CA CYS A 140 -3.22 -4.75 -5.42
C CYS A 140 -2.94 -6.24 -5.55
N VAL A 141 -2.26 -6.65 -6.62
CA VAL A 141 -1.90 -8.05 -6.86
C VAL A 141 -0.39 -8.17 -6.90
N PRO A 142 0.25 -8.99 -6.04
CA PRO A 142 1.69 -9.25 -6.15
C PRO A 142 1.99 -9.89 -7.51
N VAL A 143 2.94 -9.32 -8.24
CA VAL A 143 3.36 -9.78 -9.58
C VAL A 143 4.85 -10.15 -9.67
N SER A 144 5.63 -9.85 -8.63
CA SER A 144 7.02 -10.30 -8.49
C SER A 144 7.33 -10.58 -7.01
N ALA A 145 8.24 -11.54 -6.75
CA ALA A 145 8.78 -11.79 -5.42
C ALA A 145 9.57 -10.59 -4.85
N GLU A 146 10.02 -9.67 -5.72
CA GLU A 146 10.79 -8.47 -5.39
C GLU A 146 9.93 -7.33 -4.86
N GLY A 147 8.62 -7.56 -4.65
CA GLY A 147 7.75 -6.54 -4.08
C GLY A 147 7.08 -5.62 -5.10
N HIS A 148 6.78 -6.14 -6.29
CA HIS A 148 5.98 -5.44 -7.29
C HIS A 148 4.51 -5.83 -7.17
N PHE A 149 3.63 -4.85 -7.19
CA PHE A 149 2.19 -4.99 -7.06
C PHE A 149 1.48 -4.25 -8.19
N LEU A 150 0.64 -4.93 -8.95
CA LEU A 150 -0.19 -4.28 -9.95
C LEU A 150 -1.47 -3.76 -9.31
N LEU A 151 -1.79 -2.49 -9.53
CA LEU A 151 -3.04 -1.87 -9.08
C LEU A 151 -4.12 -2.12 -10.14
N VAL A 152 -5.19 -2.79 -9.75
CA VAL A 152 -6.26 -3.21 -10.67
C VAL A 152 -7.63 -3.05 -10.06
N ASP A 153 -8.64 -3.08 -10.93
CA ASP A 153 -10.02 -3.26 -10.50
C ASP A 153 -10.19 -4.66 -9.85
N PRO A 154 -10.91 -4.79 -8.72
CA PRO A 154 -11.11 -6.07 -8.06
C PRO A 154 -11.68 -7.18 -8.96
N SER A 155 -12.46 -6.83 -9.98
CA SER A 155 -13.04 -7.79 -10.92
C SER A 155 -12.01 -8.59 -11.72
N VAL A 156 -10.80 -8.06 -11.91
CA VAL A 156 -9.72 -8.72 -12.68
C VAL A 156 -8.59 -9.25 -11.80
N ALA A 157 -8.60 -8.99 -10.49
CA ALA A 157 -7.51 -9.34 -9.57
C ALA A 157 -7.16 -10.84 -9.60
N GLN A 158 -8.16 -11.72 -9.56
CA GLN A 158 -7.94 -13.18 -9.60
C GLN A 158 -7.34 -13.64 -10.93
N LYS A 159 -7.63 -12.94 -12.03
CA LYS A 159 -7.07 -13.26 -13.36
C LYS A 159 -5.59 -12.88 -13.41
N VAL A 160 -5.26 -11.69 -12.93
CA VAL A 160 -3.87 -11.19 -12.81
C VAL A 160 -3.03 -12.10 -11.91
N TRP A 161 -3.60 -12.51 -10.78
CA TRP A 161 -2.93 -13.44 -9.87
C TRP A 161 -2.56 -14.75 -10.55
N LYS A 162 -3.48 -15.34 -11.30
CA LYS A 162 -3.20 -16.58 -12.05
C LYS A 162 -2.09 -16.42 -13.08
N TRP A 163 -2.03 -15.27 -13.77
CA TRP A 163 -0.97 -14.98 -14.74
C TRP A 163 0.39 -14.83 -14.08
N SER A 164 0.48 -14.08 -12.98
CA SER A 164 1.72 -13.98 -12.21
C SER A 164 2.18 -15.34 -11.70
N ARG A 165 1.25 -16.18 -11.20
CA ARG A 165 1.56 -17.55 -10.75
C ARG A 165 1.96 -18.49 -11.88
N ALA A 166 1.64 -18.16 -13.13
CA ALA A 166 2.10 -18.86 -14.32
C ALA A 166 3.49 -18.39 -14.79
N GLY A 167 4.08 -17.38 -14.15
CA GLY A 167 5.40 -16.83 -14.47
C GLY A 167 5.39 -15.66 -15.47
N ASP A 168 4.22 -15.09 -15.77
CA ASP A 168 4.16 -13.88 -16.59
C ASP A 168 4.79 -12.69 -15.84
N ASP A 169 5.63 -11.92 -16.53
CA ASP A 169 6.20 -10.69 -16.01
C ASP A 169 5.22 -9.51 -16.10
N ILE A 170 5.62 -8.36 -15.56
CA ILE A 170 4.78 -7.14 -15.54
C ILE A 170 4.37 -6.74 -16.97
N ALA A 171 5.29 -6.78 -17.94
CA ALA A 171 5.02 -6.38 -19.31
C ALA A 171 3.99 -7.31 -19.98
N ALA A 172 4.13 -8.63 -19.79
CA ALA A 172 3.19 -9.62 -20.30
C ALA A 172 1.80 -9.47 -19.66
N ILE A 173 1.72 -9.28 -18.34
CA ILE A 173 0.46 -9.07 -17.63
C ILE A 173 -0.23 -7.79 -18.14
N VAL A 174 0.49 -6.67 -18.24
CA VAL A 174 -0.05 -5.40 -18.74
C VAL A 174 -0.51 -5.55 -20.19
N GLY A 175 0.27 -6.21 -21.05
CA GLY A 175 -0.12 -6.48 -22.44
C GLY A 175 -1.40 -7.31 -22.58
N ARG A 176 -1.67 -8.23 -21.64
CA ARG A 176 -2.93 -9.01 -21.60
C ARG A 176 -4.12 -8.23 -21.05
N LEU A 177 -3.87 -7.17 -20.27
CA LEU A 177 -4.90 -6.29 -19.73
C LEU A 177 -5.28 -5.17 -20.69
N ALA A 178 -4.38 -4.80 -21.62
CA ALA A 178 -4.67 -3.82 -22.64
C ALA A 178 -5.99 -4.20 -23.34
N PRO A 179 -6.96 -3.28 -23.46
CA PRO A 179 -8.15 -3.55 -24.23
C PRO A 179 -7.73 -3.96 -25.64
N ALA A 180 -8.30 -5.07 -26.14
CA ALA A 180 -8.13 -5.42 -27.54
C ALA A 180 -8.47 -4.16 -28.35
N GLU A 181 -7.51 -3.62 -29.09
CA GLU A 181 -7.68 -2.39 -29.87
C GLU A 181 -9.06 -2.44 -30.55
N ALA A 182 -9.90 -1.45 -30.25
CA ALA A 182 -11.12 -1.23 -31.01
C ALA A 182 -10.68 -1.01 -32.46
N SER A 183 -10.73 -2.10 -33.24
CA SER A 183 -10.49 -2.11 -34.68
C SER A 183 -11.58 -1.35 -35.40
#